data_AF-A0A7K0BI37-F1
#
_entry.id   AF-A0A7K0BI37-F1
#
_cell.length_a   1.000
_cell.length_b   1.000
_cell.length_c   1.000
_cell.angle_alpha   90.00
_cell.angle_beta   90.00
_cell.angle_gamma   90.00
#
_symmetry.space_group_name_H-M   'P 1'
#
loop_
_entity.id
_entity.type
_entity.pdbx_description
1 polymer ?
#
loop_
_entity_poly.entity_id
_entity_poly.type
_entity_poly.pdbx_seq_one_letter_code
_entity_poly.pdbx_strand_id
1 'polypeptide(L)'
;MKYIYSFIVVVLFQMSFAQEQAMFYFDNNKFELNNTETAKLQKWILENKTSKILSITGSTDEVGSSGYNDTLSLKRVSYIFNQIQGKVNIRADFKSISLGEKGATSIDKAENRKVIIQYLIERDLAKENKILGIKEEILLETIDTTKVVSIENQFKNAKVGDKIIINTINFFITTDQIIPDSKFALEQLLDLLRNYYVLKIEIQGHICCNPLPKDKKSLRLSEKRAKKIHDFLVENGIDKNRLKYKGFGSSKPIYIIPESNNEQERLNRRVEILILEN
;
A
#
# COMPACT_ATOMS: atom_id res chain seq x y z
N MET A 1 -28.33 6.81 -54.93
CA MET A 1 -27.17 7.57 -54.43
C MET A 1 -27.46 8.07 -53.03
N LYS A 2 -26.55 7.79 -52.10
CA LYS A 2 -26.30 8.41 -50.79
C LYS A 2 -27.38 8.27 -49.70
N TYR A 3 -27.19 7.24 -48.87
CA TYR A 3 -27.70 7.17 -47.51
C TYR A 3 -27.02 8.24 -46.64
N ILE A 4 -27.81 9.10 -45.99
CA ILE A 4 -27.32 10.08 -45.01
C ILE A 4 -27.20 9.34 -43.68
N TYR A 5 -25.97 8.96 -43.31
CA TYR A 5 -25.67 8.55 -41.95
C TYR A 5 -25.54 9.80 -41.08
N SER A 6 -26.59 10.07 -40.29
CA SER A 6 -26.51 11.01 -39.17
C SER A 6 -25.62 10.40 -38.10
N PHE A 7 -24.38 10.87 -38.01
CA PHE A 7 -23.43 10.46 -36.99
C PHE A 7 -23.81 11.20 -35.70
N ILE A 8 -24.67 10.58 -34.88
CA ILE A 8 -24.89 11.02 -33.50
C ILE A 8 -23.59 10.71 -32.75
N VAL A 9 -22.76 11.73 -32.59
CA VAL A 9 -21.62 11.70 -31.67
C VAL A 9 -22.20 11.63 -30.26
N VAL A 10 -22.28 10.41 -29.73
CA VAL A 10 -22.53 10.19 -28.30
C VAL A 10 -21.27 10.63 -27.57
N VAL A 11 -21.25 11.89 -27.14
CA VAL A 11 -20.29 12.40 -26.17
C VAL A 11 -20.64 11.77 -24.82
N LEU A 12 -20.04 10.61 -24.52
CA LEU A 12 -20.03 10.03 -23.18
C LEU A 12 -19.09 10.87 -22.30
N PHE A 13 -19.61 11.98 -21.80
CA PHE A 13 -18.97 12.77 -20.75
C PHE A 13 -19.16 12.02 -19.41
N GLN A 14 -18.36 10.98 -19.17
CA GLN A 14 -18.21 10.38 -17.85
C GLN A 14 -17.29 11.28 -17.03
N MET A 15 -17.81 12.41 -16.54
CA MET A 15 -17.15 13.20 -15.49
C MET A 15 -17.26 12.42 -14.18
N SER A 16 -16.22 11.67 -13.86
CA SER A 16 -15.99 11.15 -12.51
C SER A 16 -14.73 11.80 -11.94
N PHE A 17 -14.80 13.11 -11.70
CA PHE A 17 -13.79 13.86 -10.95
C PHE A 17 -14.43 14.39 -9.66
N ALA A 18 -14.71 13.49 -8.72
CA ALA A 18 -15.10 13.87 -7.36
C ALA A 18 -13.95 13.70 -6.35
N GLN A 19 -12.74 13.42 -6.85
CA GLN A 19 -11.54 13.23 -6.04
C GLN A 19 -10.63 14.46 -6.22
N GLU A 20 -10.26 15.09 -5.11
CA GLU A 20 -9.38 16.24 -5.09
C GLU A 20 -7.91 15.81 -5.08
N GLN A 21 -7.02 16.67 -5.57
CA GLN A 21 -5.58 16.43 -5.61
C GLN A 21 -4.79 17.59 -5.02
N ALA A 22 -3.88 17.29 -4.10
CA ALA A 22 -2.87 18.23 -3.62
C ALA A 22 -1.48 17.76 -4.06
N MET A 23 -0.70 18.65 -4.65
CA MET A 23 0.63 18.34 -5.18
C MET A 23 1.71 19.09 -4.40
N PHE A 24 2.75 18.39 -4.00
CA PHE A 24 3.90 18.92 -3.29
C PHE A 24 5.18 18.61 -4.06
N TYR A 25 6.00 19.63 -4.28
CA TYR A 25 7.19 19.54 -5.13
C TYR A 25 8.48 19.45 -4.30
N PHE A 26 9.47 18.78 -4.88
CA PHE A 26 10.74 18.51 -4.21
C PHE A 26 11.90 19.03 -5.05
N ASP A 27 12.91 19.54 -4.34
CA ASP A 27 14.17 19.92 -4.97
C ASP A 27 14.90 18.67 -5.49
N ASN A 28 15.86 18.92 -6.39
CA ASN A 28 16.62 17.84 -7.01
C ASN A 28 17.32 16.96 -5.96
N ASN A 29 17.21 15.63 -6.10
CA ASN A 29 17.76 14.64 -5.17
C ASN A 29 17.33 14.77 -3.69
N LYS A 30 16.30 15.55 -3.39
CA LYS A 30 15.76 15.72 -2.02
C LYS A 30 14.47 14.93 -1.85
N PHE A 31 14.29 14.36 -0.66
CA PHE A 31 13.03 13.75 -0.23
C PHE A 31 12.29 14.56 0.83
N GLU A 32 12.93 15.61 1.37
CA GLU A 32 12.33 16.58 2.27
C GLU A 32 11.83 17.77 1.45
N LEU A 33 10.75 18.39 1.91
CA LEU A 33 10.23 19.60 1.28
C LEU A 33 11.12 20.80 1.62
N ASN A 34 11.23 21.74 0.68
CA ASN A 34 11.80 23.06 0.97
C ASN A 34 10.81 23.88 1.84
N ASN A 35 11.25 25.05 2.31
CA ASN A 35 10.45 25.87 3.23
C ASN A 35 9.09 26.28 2.64
N THR A 36 9.06 26.62 1.34
CA THR A 36 7.84 27.04 0.65
C THR A 36 6.81 25.91 0.59
N GLU A 37 7.24 24.72 0.15
CA GLU A 37 6.36 23.56 0.04
C GLU A 37 5.99 22.99 1.42
N THR A 38 6.85 23.13 2.42
CA THR A 38 6.53 22.80 3.81
C THR A 38 5.40 23.67 4.34
N ALA A 39 5.47 24.99 4.15
CA ALA A 39 4.41 25.91 4.57
C ALA A 39 3.08 25.61 3.85
N LYS A 40 3.14 25.29 2.55
CA LYS A 40 1.99 24.85 1.76
C LYS A 40 1.37 23.56 2.31
N LEU A 41 2.19 22.56 2.68
CA LEU A 41 1.70 21.31 3.27
C LEU A 41 1.03 21.55 4.63
N GLN A 42 1.64 22.35 5.50
CA GLN A 42 1.03 22.65 6.81
C GLN A 42 -0.30 23.38 6.66
N LYS A 43 -0.40 24.34 5.72
CA LYS A 43 -1.66 25.00 5.39
C LYS A 43 -2.71 23.99 4.91
N TRP A 44 -2.34 23.11 3.99
CA TRP A 44 -3.24 22.07 3.48
C TRP A 44 -3.75 21.14 4.60
N ILE A 45 -2.87 20.70 5.51
CA ILE A 45 -3.24 19.86 6.67
C ILE A 45 -4.30 20.57 7.54
N LEU A 46 -4.12 21.87 7.80
CA LEU A 46 -5.05 22.65 8.63
C LEU A 46 -6.43 22.80 7.98
N GLU A 47 -6.47 22.99 6.67
CA GLU A 47 -7.70 23.17 5.89
C GLU A 47 -8.45 21.84 5.64
N ASN A 48 -7.77 20.69 5.73
CA ASN A 48 -8.31 19.39 5.32
C ASN A 48 -8.40 18.38 6.46
N LYS A 49 -8.51 18.83 7.73
CA LYS A 49 -8.61 17.93 8.90
C LYS A 49 -9.76 16.91 8.81
N THR A 50 -10.88 17.30 8.21
CA THR A 50 -12.07 16.45 8.04
C THR A 50 -12.04 15.64 6.76
N SER A 51 -11.18 15.99 5.81
CA SER A 51 -11.00 15.28 4.55
C SER A 51 -10.46 13.87 4.77
N LYS A 52 -10.72 12.96 3.83
CA LYS A 52 -10.31 11.56 3.88
C LYS A 52 -9.35 11.24 2.73
N ILE A 53 -8.12 10.87 3.05
CA ILE A 53 -7.07 10.54 2.07
C ILE A 53 -7.34 9.17 1.44
N LEU A 54 -7.24 9.12 0.11
CA LEU A 54 -7.44 7.93 -0.73
C LEU A 54 -6.12 7.31 -1.21
N SER A 55 -5.14 8.14 -1.57
CA SER A 55 -3.83 7.67 -1.99
C SER A 55 -2.76 8.75 -1.84
N ILE A 56 -1.50 8.32 -1.73
CA ILE A 56 -0.32 9.17 -1.82
C ILE A 56 0.59 8.57 -2.88
N THR A 57 0.86 9.33 -3.93
CA THR A 57 1.66 8.87 -5.07
C THR A 57 2.90 9.73 -5.23
N GLY A 58 4.09 9.13 -5.13
CA GLY A 58 5.37 9.80 -5.34
C GLY A 58 5.93 9.56 -6.74
N SER A 59 6.68 10.53 -7.24
CA SER A 59 7.41 10.44 -8.50
C SER A 59 8.74 11.19 -8.44
N THR A 60 9.66 10.83 -9.34
CA THR A 60 10.90 11.55 -9.60
C THR A 60 10.93 12.00 -11.06
N ASP A 61 11.89 12.85 -11.40
CA ASP A 61 12.28 12.99 -12.79
C ASP A 61 13.11 11.77 -13.24
N GLU A 62 13.53 11.78 -14.50
CA GLU A 62 14.26 10.69 -15.15
C GLU A 62 15.76 10.70 -14.84
N VAL A 63 16.25 11.59 -13.97
CA VAL A 63 17.68 11.72 -13.69
C VAL A 63 18.09 10.73 -12.60
N GLY A 64 18.97 9.79 -12.95
CA GLY A 64 19.52 8.80 -12.01
C GLY A 64 19.29 7.37 -12.52
N SER A 65 19.55 6.39 -11.64
CA SER A 65 19.18 5.00 -11.95
C SER A 65 17.73 4.73 -11.53
N SER A 66 17.02 3.88 -12.27
CA SER A 66 15.64 3.49 -11.94
C SER A 66 15.50 3.02 -10.48
N GLY A 67 16.45 2.22 -9.95
CA GLY A 67 16.41 1.77 -8.55
C GLY A 67 16.61 2.90 -7.53
N TYR A 68 17.43 3.91 -7.86
CA TYR A 68 17.57 5.11 -7.06
C TYR A 68 16.27 5.93 -7.07
N ASN A 69 15.68 6.13 -8.26
CA ASN A 69 14.44 6.88 -8.46
C ASN A 69 13.26 6.24 -7.72
N ASP A 70 13.12 4.93 -7.77
CA ASP A 70 12.11 4.18 -7.01
C ASP A 70 12.27 4.40 -5.50
N THR A 71 13.51 4.38 -5.01
CA THR A 71 13.85 4.60 -3.60
C THR A 71 13.60 6.07 -3.18
N LEU A 72 13.92 7.03 -4.04
CA LEU A 72 13.75 8.45 -3.75
C LEU A 72 12.26 8.84 -3.74
N SER A 73 11.49 8.38 -4.73
CA SER A 73 10.03 8.54 -4.78
C SER A 73 9.37 7.94 -3.53
N LEU A 74 9.80 6.75 -3.11
CA LEU A 74 9.36 6.12 -1.88
C LEU A 74 9.63 7.00 -0.64
N LYS A 75 10.86 7.50 -0.50
CA LYS A 75 11.22 8.36 0.64
C LYS A 75 10.35 9.61 0.71
N ARG A 76 9.99 10.19 -0.45
CA ARG A 76 9.08 11.34 -0.53
C ARG A 76 7.67 11.00 -0.06
N VAL A 77 7.13 9.85 -0.47
CA VAL A 77 5.82 9.38 -0.01
C VAL A 77 5.82 9.18 1.50
N SER A 78 6.82 8.47 2.04
CA SER A 78 6.94 8.24 3.48
C SER A 78 7.12 9.55 4.26
N TYR A 79 7.88 10.51 3.72
CA TYR A 79 8.03 11.83 4.32
C TYR A 79 6.69 12.55 4.44
N ILE A 80 5.92 12.64 3.36
CA ILE A 80 4.59 13.27 3.37
C ILE A 80 3.63 12.53 4.29
N PHE A 81 3.59 11.20 4.23
CA PHE A 81 2.75 10.38 5.08
C PHE A 81 3.01 10.66 6.57
N ASN A 82 4.27 10.69 7.00
CA ASN A 82 4.63 10.95 8.39
C ASN A 82 4.21 12.36 8.85
N GLN A 83 4.12 13.33 7.94
CA GLN A 83 3.66 14.68 8.28
C GLN A 83 2.15 14.76 8.46
N ILE A 84 1.37 13.91 7.80
CA ILE A 84 -0.11 13.94 7.79
C ILE A 84 -0.76 12.89 8.68
N GLN A 85 -0.07 11.78 8.99
CA GLN A 85 -0.58 10.71 9.83
C GLN A 85 -1.01 11.25 11.19
N GLY A 86 -2.23 10.91 11.61
CA GLY A 86 -2.82 11.39 12.86
C GLY A 86 -3.32 12.84 12.84
N LYS A 87 -3.16 13.56 11.71
CA LYS A 87 -3.64 14.95 11.55
C LYS A 87 -4.79 15.09 10.55
N VAL A 88 -4.87 14.17 9.58
CA VAL A 88 -5.93 14.09 8.57
C VAL A 88 -6.48 12.66 8.55
N ASN A 89 -7.77 12.49 8.28
CA ASN A 89 -8.36 11.16 8.20
C ASN A 89 -7.81 10.42 6.97
N ILE A 90 -7.50 9.14 7.15
CA ILE A 90 -6.93 8.29 6.12
C ILE A 90 -7.85 7.06 5.98
N ARG A 91 -8.21 6.73 4.74
CA ARG A 91 -9.05 5.55 4.47
C ARG A 91 -8.29 4.27 4.83
N ALA A 92 -8.95 3.27 5.41
CA ALA A 92 -8.27 2.05 5.88
C ALA A 92 -7.52 1.28 4.77
N ASP A 93 -7.99 1.40 3.54
CA ASP A 93 -7.44 0.79 2.32
C ASP A 93 -6.81 1.84 1.38
N PHE A 94 -6.38 2.99 1.89
CA PHE A 94 -5.69 3.98 1.07
C PHE A 94 -4.36 3.41 0.51
N LYS A 95 -3.89 3.98 -0.60
CA LYS A 95 -2.73 3.45 -1.33
C LYS A 95 -1.51 4.36 -1.22
N SER A 96 -0.40 3.82 -0.74
CA SER A 96 0.92 4.44 -0.83
C SER A 96 1.65 3.91 -2.07
N ILE A 97 1.86 4.77 -3.08
CA ILE A 97 2.34 4.41 -4.42
C ILE A 97 3.66 5.12 -4.70
N SER A 98 4.68 4.36 -5.11
CA SER A 98 5.95 4.92 -5.60
C SER A 98 6.06 4.61 -7.09
N LEU A 99 6.15 5.63 -7.93
CA LEU A 99 6.29 5.47 -9.37
C LEU A 99 7.73 5.68 -9.86
N GLY A 100 8.62 6.25 -9.04
CA GLY A 100 9.96 6.62 -9.49
C GLY A 100 9.88 7.52 -10.74
N GLU A 101 10.71 7.22 -11.74
CA GLU A 101 10.71 7.93 -13.03
C GLU A 101 9.50 7.61 -13.90
N LYS A 102 8.77 6.51 -13.64
CA LYS A 102 7.57 6.13 -14.43
C LYS A 102 6.40 7.09 -14.20
N GLY A 103 6.47 7.91 -13.17
CA GLY A 103 5.51 8.99 -12.91
C GLY A 103 5.87 10.31 -13.58
N ALA A 104 7.00 10.41 -14.28
CA ALA A 104 7.37 11.59 -15.05
C ALA A 104 6.46 11.74 -16.27
N THR A 105 5.75 12.87 -16.35
CA THR A 105 4.81 13.16 -17.44
C THR A 105 5.05 14.53 -18.09
N SER A 106 5.78 15.42 -17.41
CA SER A 106 6.15 16.74 -17.93
C SER A 106 7.53 16.72 -18.57
N ILE A 107 7.74 17.62 -19.53
CA ILE A 107 9.05 17.90 -20.09
C ILE A 107 9.91 18.67 -19.07
N ASP A 108 9.27 19.50 -18.23
CA ASP A 108 9.96 20.14 -17.11
C ASP A 108 10.18 19.12 -15.99
N LYS A 109 11.45 18.75 -15.81
CA LYS A 109 11.89 17.82 -14.76
C LYS A 109 11.47 18.27 -13.36
N ALA A 110 11.39 19.59 -13.11
CA ALA A 110 10.94 20.10 -11.82
C ALA A 110 9.51 19.71 -11.48
N GLU A 111 8.63 19.67 -12.48
CA GLU A 111 7.22 19.31 -12.30
C GLU A 111 7.01 17.80 -12.07
N ASN A 112 8.02 16.97 -12.33
CA ASN A 112 7.98 15.52 -12.12
C ASN A 112 8.44 15.12 -10.71
N ARG A 113 9.22 15.97 -10.04
CA ARG A 113 9.67 15.73 -8.66
C ARG A 113 8.58 16.08 -7.66
N LYS A 114 7.54 15.25 -7.58
CA LYS A 114 6.35 15.54 -6.76
C LYS A 114 5.79 14.36 -6.00
N VAL A 115 4.98 14.69 -5.00
CA VAL A 115 4.03 13.78 -4.35
C VAL A 115 2.63 14.35 -4.55
N ILE A 116 1.69 13.48 -4.93
CA ILE A 116 0.28 13.78 -5.11
C ILE A 116 -0.49 13.08 -3.99
N ILE A 117 -1.26 13.84 -3.22
CA ILE A 117 -2.25 13.32 -2.29
C ILE A 117 -3.61 13.37 -2.99
N GLN A 118 -4.25 12.22 -3.16
CA GLN A 118 -5.64 12.13 -3.61
C GLN A 118 -6.54 11.99 -2.39
N TYR A 119 -7.61 12.77 -2.31
CA TYR A 119 -8.48 12.80 -1.14
C TYR A 119 -9.93 13.15 -1.48
N LEU A 120 -10.83 12.82 -0.56
CA LEU A 120 -12.21 13.28 -0.56
C LEU A 120 -12.37 14.39 0.48
N ILE A 121 -12.99 15.48 0.05
CA ILE A 121 -13.40 16.56 0.94
C ILE A 121 -14.68 16.21 1.68
N GLU A 122 -14.92 16.89 2.79
CA GLU A 122 -16.02 16.62 3.72
C GLU A 122 -17.39 16.49 3.04
N ARG A 123 -17.71 17.39 2.10
CA ARG A 123 -18.99 17.38 1.39
C ARG A 123 -19.23 16.13 0.54
N ASP A 124 -18.17 15.43 0.15
CA ASP A 124 -18.21 14.27 -0.75
C ASP A 124 -18.09 12.94 0.01
N LEU A 125 -17.79 12.97 1.31
CA LEU A 125 -17.68 11.77 2.14
C LEU A 125 -18.98 10.95 2.17
N ALA A 126 -20.15 11.60 2.18
CA ALA A 126 -21.44 10.91 2.15
C ALA A 126 -21.69 10.12 0.85
N LYS A 127 -20.94 10.42 -0.21
CA LYS A 127 -21.04 9.76 -1.53
C LYS A 127 -19.81 8.90 -1.84
N GLU A 128 -18.95 8.65 -0.85
CA GLU A 128 -17.67 7.95 -1.00
C GLU A 128 -17.79 6.67 -1.83
N ASN A 129 -18.69 5.74 -1.46
CA ASN A 129 -18.86 4.47 -2.17
C ASN A 129 -19.25 4.68 -3.64
N LYS A 130 -20.16 5.62 -3.91
CA LYS A 130 -20.59 5.97 -5.26
C LYS A 130 -19.45 6.57 -6.07
N ILE A 131 -18.66 7.47 -5.46
CA ILE A 131 -17.51 8.12 -6.09
C ILE A 131 -16.42 7.09 -6.42
N LEU A 132 -16.24 6.09 -5.57
CA LEU A 132 -15.24 5.03 -5.74
C LEU A 132 -15.74 3.86 -6.60
N GLY A 133 -17.00 3.90 -7.07
CA GLY A 133 -17.59 2.81 -7.86
C GLY A 133 -17.78 1.50 -7.08
N ILE A 134 -17.81 1.58 -5.74
CA ILE A 134 -18.07 0.44 -4.88
C ILE A 134 -19.58 0.15 -4.95
N LYS A 135 -19.97 -0.96 -5.58
CA LYS A 135 -21.36 -1.42 -5.55
C LYS A 135 -21.76 -1.68 -4.09
N GLU A 136 -22.88 -1.09 -3.69
CA GLU A 136 -23.42 -1.10 -2.32
C GLU A 136 -23.65 -2.53 -1.76
N GLU A 137 -23.65 -3.54 -2.64
CA GLU A 137 -23.82 -4.96 -2.33
C GLU A 137 -22.67 -5.58 -1.49
N ILE A 138 -21.58 -4.83 -1.23
CA ILE A 138 -20.44 -5.30 -0.41
C ILE A 138 -20.40 -4.63 0.98
N LEU A 139 -21.31 -3.67 1.27
CA LEU A 139 -21.21 -2.84 2.49
C LEU A 139 -21.89 -3.39 3.76
N LEU A 140 -22.34 -4.65 3.75
CA LEU A 140 -22.78 -5.36 4.96
C LEU A 140 -21.67 -6.17 5.64
N GLU A 141 -20.43 -6.14 5.14
CA GLU A 141 -19.26 -6.34 5.99
C GLU A 141 -18.74 -4.98 6.47
N THR A 142 -19.61 -4.23 7.15
CA THR A 142 -19.19 -3.14 8.02
C THR A 142 -18.07 -3.64 8.92
N ILE A 143 -17.00 -2.86 9.02
CA ILE A 143 -15.86 -3.01 9.92
C ILE A 143 -16.37 -3.56 11.24
N ASP A 144 -16.25 -4.86 11.36
CA ASP A 144 -16.63 -5.56 12.54
C ASP A 144 -15.53 -5.25 13.54
N THR A 145 -15.82 -4.42 14.54
CA THR A 145 -14.96 -4.27 15.72
C THR A 145 -14.80 -5.61 16.45
N THR A 146 -15.57 -6.64 16.06
CA THR A 146 -15.40 -8.04 16.41
C THR A 146 -14.38 -8.80 15.52
N LYS A 147 -13.84 -8.26 14.42
CA LYS A 147 -12.61 -8.79 13.76
C LYS A 147 -11.31 -8.42 14.50
N VAL A 148 -11.40 -7.56 15.52
CA VAL A 148 -10.44 -7.53 16.64
C VAL A 148 -10.74 -8.67 17.64
N VAL A 149 -11.46 -9.71 17.22
CA VAL A 149 -11.12 -11.09 17.60
C VAL A 149 -9.75 -11.34 16.97
N SER A 150 -8.78 -10.92 17.76
CA SER A 150 -7.52 -10.33 17.36
C SER A 150 -6.58 -11.35 16.74
N ILE A 151 -5.62 -10.90 15.94
CA ILE A 151 -4.48 -11.72 15.54
C ILE A 151 -3.94 -12.48 16.77
N GLU A 152 -3.94 -11.87 17.96
CA GLU A 152 -3.66 -12.53 19.24
C GLU A 152 -4.51 -13.77 19.53
N ASN A 153 -5.83 -13.76 19.33
CA ASN A 153 -6.67 -14.96 19.48
C ASN A 153 -6.34 -16.04 18.46
N GLN A 154 -5.94 -15.66 17.23
CA GLN A 154 -5.49 -16.63 16.23
C GLN A 154 -4.18 -17.28 16.67
N PHE A 155 -3.22 -16.48 17.13
CA PHE A 155 -1.93 -16.96 17.65
C PHE A 155 -2.08 -17.79 18.92
N LYS A 156 -2.92 -17.36 19.86
CA LYS A 156 -3.17 -18.06 21.14
C LYS A 156 -3.69 -19.48 20.94
N ASN A 157 -4.52 -19.69 19.91
CA ASN A 157 -5.11 -20.99 19.61
C ASN A 157 -4.38 -21.73 18.48
N ALA A 158 -3.29 -21.17 17.95
CA ALA A 158 -2.60 -21.73 16.81
C ALA A 158 -1.86 -23.02 17.16
N LYS A 159 -1.91 -23.97 16.25
CA LYS A 159 -1.19 -25.24 16.30
C LYS A 159 -0.05 -25.22 15.30
N VAL A 160 0.94 -26.08 15.51
CA VAL A 160 2.01 -26.30 14.54
C VAL A 160 1.40 -26.68 13.19
N GLY A 161 1.79 -25.96 12.14
CA GLY A 161 1.25 -26.09 10.79
C GLY A 161 0.18 -25.06 10.42
N ASP A 162 -0.38 -24.33 11.40
CA ASP A 162 -1.37 -23.30 11.12
C ASP A 162 -0.76 -22.12 10.37
N LYS A 163 -1.56 -21.53 9.48
CA LYS A 163 -1.19 -20.36 8.68
C LYS A 163 -2.08 -19.18 9.06
N ILE A 164 -1.45 -18.13 9.56
CA ILE A 164 -2.11 -16.89 9.96
C ILE A 164 -1.81 -15.83 8.91
N ILE A 165 -2.85 -15.24 8.31
CA ILE A 165 -2.69 -14.24 7.27
C ILE A 165 -2.68 -12.84 7.89
N ILE A 166 -1.63 -12.05 7.61
CA ILE A 166 -1.53 -10.66 8.07
C ILE A 166 -1.76 -9.72 6.88
N ASN A 167 -3.03 -9.41 6.62
CA ASN A 167 -3.47 -8.57 5.49
C ASN A 167 -3.11 -7.07 5.64
N THR A 168 -2.61 -6.68 6.79
CA THR A 168 -2.30 -5.29 7.15
C THR A 168 -0.81 -4.96 6.96
N ILE A 169 0.06 -5.97 6.75
CA ILE A 169 1.46 -5.76 6.37
C ILE A 169 1.59 -5.76 4.85
N ASN A 170 1.80 -4.57 4.30
CA ASN A 170 1.79 -4.22 2.89
C ASN A 170 3.11 -3.55 2.51
N PHE A 171 3.39 -3.56 1.21
CA PHE A 171 4.63 -3.05 0.63
C PHE A 171 4.31 -2.12 -0.54
N PHE A 172 5.20 -1.16 -0.79
CA PHE A 172 5.10 -0.34 -1.99
C PHE A 172 5.15 -1.22 -3.24
N ILE A 173 4.36 -0.84 -4.25
CA ILE A 173 4.21 -1.59 -5.50
C ILE A 173 5.60 -1.88 -6.09
N THR A 174 5.83 -3.13 -6.51
CA THR A 174 7.10 -3.65 -7.04
C THR A 174 8.33 -3.64 -6.12
N THR A 175 8.22 -3.17 -4.87
CA THR A 175 9.35 -3.12 -3.94
C THR A 175 9.17 -4.05 -2.73
N ASP A 176 10.25 -4.26 -1.98
CA ASP A 176 10.28 -4.90 -0.66
C ASP A 176 10.18 -3.91 0.49
N GLN A 177 9.89 -2.64 0.20
CA GLN A 177 9.79 -1.59 1.21
C GLN A 177 8.38 -1.58 1.79
N ILE A 178 8.30 -1.68 3.11
CA ILE A 178 7.05 -1.73 3.86
C ILE A 178 6.40 -0.34 3.80
N ILE A 179 5.09 -0.29 3.56
CA ILE A 179 4.36 0.99 3.61
C ILE A 179 4.23 1.47 5.05
N PRO A 180 4.29 2.79 5.31
CA PRO A 180 4.15 3.31 6.67
C PRO A 180 2.93 2.80 7.44
N ASP A 181 1.82 2.53 6.74
CA ASP A 181 0.55 2.05 7.32
C ASP A 181 0.65 0.68 7.95
N SER A 182 1.63 -0.10 7.51
CA SER A 182 1.89 -1.42 8.02
C SER A 182 2.68 -1.42 9.32
N LYS A 183 3.12 -0.24 9.79
CA LYS A 183 3.85 -0.09 11.05
C LYS A 183 3.05 -0.67 12.23
N PHE A 184 1.77 -0.31 12.36
CA PHE A 184 0.94 -0.81 13.45
C PHE A 184 0.82 -2.34 13.44
N ALA A 185 0.63 -2.94 12.26
CA ALA A 185 0.54 -4.38 12.12
C ALA A 185 1.87 -5.11 12.42
N LEU A 186 3.00 -4.50 12.08
CA LEU A 186 4.33 -5.00 12.41
C LEU A 186 4.61 -4.94 13.91
N GLU A 187 4.23 -3.84 14.56
CA GLU A 187 4.35 -3.68 16.02
C GLU A 187 3.46 -4.70 16.74
N GLN A 188 2.23 -4.94 16.27
CA GLN A 188 1.39 -6.00 16.81
C GLN A 188 2.03 -7.40 16.69
N LEU A 189 2.61 -7.73 15.54
CA LEU A 189 3.31 -9.01 15.36
C LEU A 189 4.52 -9.12 16.29
N LEU A 190 5.26 -8.02 16.47
CA LEU A 190 6.40 -7.95 17.40
C LEU A 190 5.96 -8.20 18.84
N ASP A 191 4.92 -7.53 19.31
CA ASP A 191 4.42 -7.67 20.68
C ASP A 191 3.87 -9.08 20.93
N LEU A 192 3.21 -9.69 19.94
CA LEU A 192 2.80 -11.09 20.02
C LEU A 192 3.99 -12.03 20.20
N LEU A 193 5.06 -11.86 19.42
CA LEU A 193 6.25 -12.72 19.52
C LEU A 193 7.03 -12.51 20.81
N ARG A 194 6.89 -11.33 21.45
CA ARG A 194 7.40 -11.08 22.81
C ARG A 194 6.57 -11.80 23.87
N ASN A 195 5.25 -11.75 23.76
CA ASN A 195 4.33 -12.39 24.71
C ASN A 195 4.39 -13.93 24.64
N TYR A 196 4.56 -14.48 23.43
CA TYR A 196 4.66 -15.93 23.19
C TYR A 196 6.10 -16.32 22.85
N TYR A 197 7.00 -16.25 23.84
CA TYR A 197 8.46 -16.39 23.63
C TYR A 197 8.93 -17.78 23.14
N VAL A 198 8.12 -18.82 23.29
CA VAL A 198 8.39 -20.19 22.79
C VAL A 198 8.04 -20.36 21.32
N LEU A 199 7.16 -19.50 20.79
CA LEU A 199 6.63 -19.63 19.44
C LEU A 199 7.75 -19.44 18.40
N LYS A 200 7.85 -20.39 17.46
CA LYS A 200 8.71 -20.30 16.27
C LYS A 200 7.85 -20.21 15.03
N ILE A 201 8.20 -19.29 14.13
CA ILE A 201 7.39 -18.98 12.95
C ILE A 201 8.21 -18.96 11.66
N GLU A 202 7.55 -19.24 10.53
CA GLU A 202 8.05 -18.95 9.19
C GLU A 202 7.20 -17.86 8.53
N ILE A 203 7.84 -16.75 8.16
CA ILE A 203 7.22 -15.63 7.46
C ILE A 203 7.21 -15.93 5.96
N GLN A 204 6.03 -16.00 5.35
CA GLN A 204 5.83 -16.37 3.96
C GLN A 204 5.36 -15.16 3.16
N GLY A 205 6.13 -14.76 2.15
CA GLY A 205 5.81 -13.65 1.27
C GLY A 205 5.13 -14.11 -0.02
N HIS A 206 4.08 -13.38 -0.44
CA HIS A 206 3.34 -13.62 -1.67
C HIS A 206 3.24 -12.35 -2.53
N ILE A 207 3.13 -12.52 -3.85
CA ILE A 207 2.84 -11.43 -4.78
C ILE A 207 1.61 -11.78 -5.64
N CYS A 208 0.94 -10.77 -6.17
CA CYS A 208 -0.16 -10.90 -7.12
C CYS A 208 0.33 -10.81 -8.57
N CYS A 209 -0.63 -10.87 -9.50
CA CYS A 209 -0.55 -10.20 -10.80
C CYS A 209 0.49 -10.78 -11.78
N ASN A 210 1.23 -11.82 -11.38
CA ASN A 210 2.15 -12.52 -12.27
C ASN A 210 1.60 -13.91 -12.60
N PRO A 211 1.21 -14.17 -13.86
CA PRO A 211 0.69 -15.47 -14.28
C PRO A 211 1.77 -16.57 -14.35
N LEU A 212 3.05 -16.27 -14.11
CA LEU A 212 4.16 -17.22 -14.10
C LEU A 212 4.57 -17.60 -12.67
N PRO A 213 4.12 -18.75 -12.12
CA PRO A 213 4.34 -19.14 -10.72
C PRO A 213 5.81 -19.27 -10.31
N LYS A 214 6.67 -19.63 -11.26
CA LYS A 214 8.10 -19.91 -11.04
C LYS A 214 9.02 -18.79 -11.52
N ASP A 215 8.47 -17.60 -11.78
CA ASP A 215 9.29 -16.46 -12.17
C ASP A 215 10.30 -16.10 -11.05
N LYS A 216 11.59 -16.06 -11.42
CA LYS A 216 12.68 -15.81 -10.47
C LYS A 216 12.60 -14.41 -9.86
N LYS A 217 12.11 -13.40 -10.59
CA LYS A 217 12.01 -12.02 -10.07
C LYS A 217 10.92 -11.95 -9.01
N SER A 218 9.76 -12.55 -9.27
CA SER A 218 8.65 -12.66 -8.33
C SER A 218 8.99 -13.44 -7.07
N LEU A 219 9.66 -14.58 -7.21
CA LEU A 219 10.15 -15.35 -6.06
C LEU A 219 11.10 -14.49 -5.22
N ARG A 220 12.11 -13.88 -5.84
CA ARG A 220 13.08 -13.01 -5.16
C ARG A 220 12.41 -11.81 -4.47
N LEU A 221 11.42 -11.17 -5.10
CA LEU A 221 10.70 -10.05 -4.50
C LEU A 221 9.91 -10.49 -3.27
N SER A 222 9.16 -11.59 -3.39
CA SER A 222 8.38 -12.14 -2.27
C SER A 222 9.27 -12.59 -1.10
N GLU A 223 10.45 -13.14 -1.39
CA GLU A 223 11.44 -13.53 -0.39
C GLU A 223 12.05 -12.31 0.30
N LYS A 224 12.41 -11.26 -0.45
CA LYS A 224 12.89 -10.00 0.12
C LYS A 224 11.85 -9.37 1.06
N ARG A 225 10.57 -9.40 0.68
CA ARG A 225 9.45 -8.92 1.52
C ARG A 225 9.37 -9.67 2.84
N ALA A 226 9.39 -11.01 2.79
CA ALA A 226 9.40 -11.83 3.98
C ALA A 226 10.65 -11.58 4.84
N LYS A 227 11.82 -11.43 4.20
CA LYS A 227 13.08 -11.10 4.87
C LYS A 227 13.02 -9.75 5.57
N LYS A 228 12.38 -8.73 4.99
CA LYS A 228 12.25 -7.40 5.59
C LYS A 228 11.49 -7.42 6.92
N ILE A 229 10.44 -8.24 7.00
CA ILE A 229 9.69 -8.44 8.25
C ILE A 229 10.54 -9.22 9.26
N HIS A 230 11.22 -10.28 8.81
CA HIS A 230 12.16 -11.03 9.64
C HIS A 230 13.23 -10.12 10.25
N ASP A 231 13.91 -9.32 9.42
CA ASP A 231 14.98 -8.44 9.86
C ASP A 231 14.46 -7.40 10.86
N PHE A 232 13.30 -6.80 10.60
CA PHE A 232 12.64 -5.89 11.54
C PHE A 232 12.40 -6.54 12.92
N LEU A 233 11.90 -7.78 12.96
CA LEU A 233 11.64 -8.48 14.22
C LEU A 233 12.94 -8.80 14.97
N VAL A 234 13.99 -9.22 14.27
CA VAL A 234 15.31 -9.48 14.85
C VAL A 234 15.94 -8.21 15.42
N GLU A 235 15.90 -7.11 14.66
CA GLU A 235 16.39 -5.79 15.08
C GLU A 235 15.65 -5.27 16.32
N ASN A 236 14.40 -5.69 16.53
CA ASN A 236 13.58 -5.35 17.69
C ASN A 236 13.60 -6.40 18.82
N GLY A 237 14.57 -7.32 18.78
CA GLY A 237 14.90 -8.20 19.91
C GLY A 237 14.28 -9.60 19.90
N ILE A 238 13.63 -10.02 18.80
CA ILE A 238 13.21 -11.43 18.65
C ILE A 238 14.42 -12.28 18.25
N ASP A 239 14.64 -13.40 18.94
CA ASP A 239 15.72 -14.33 18.60
C ASP A 239 15.56 -14.85 17.16
N LYS A 240 16.62 -14.68 16.35
CA LYS A 240 16.71 -15.17 14.98
C LYS A 240 16.39 -16.66 14.86
N ASN A 241 16.72 -17.48 15.86
CA ASN A 241 16.44 -18.92 15.85
C ASN A 241 14.94 -19.24 15.89
N ARG A 242 14.11 -18.29 16.30
CA ARG A 242 12.64 -18.41 16.30
C ARG A 242 12.01 -18.05 14.97
N LEU A 243 12.78 -17.49 14.04
CA LEU A 243 12.26 -16.89 12.81
C LEU A 243 12.87 -17.56 11.59
N LYS A 244 12.00 -17.98 10.67
CA LYS A 244 12.35 -18.34 9.29
C LYS A 244 11.61 -17.41 8.34
N TYR A 245 12.07 -17.32 7.11
CA TYR A 245 11.35 -16.59 6.06
C TYR A 245 11.45 -17.33 4.72
N LYS A 246 10.44 -17.17 3.87
CA LYS A 246 10.38 -17.79 2.55
C LYS A 246 9.54 -16.98 1.58
N GLY A 247 9.95 -16.92 0.32
CA GLY A 247 9.18 -16.32 -0.77
C GLY A 247 8.48 -17.37 -1.63
N PHE A 248 7.20 -17.18 -1.92
CA PHE A 248 6.42 -18.05 -2.81
C PHE A 248 6.07 -17.42 -4.17
N GLY A 249 6.46 -16.17 -4.41
CA GLY A 249 6.09 -15.46 -5.63
C GLY A 249 4.57 -15.44 -5.81
N SER A 250 4.11 -15.74 -7.01
CA SER A 250 2.69 -15.94 -7.34
C SER A 250 2.27 -17.42 -7.35
N SER A 251 3.09 -18.33 -6.81
CA SER A 251 2.83 -19.79 -6.88
C SER A 251 1.76 -20.33 -5.94
N LYS A 252 1.35 -19.52 -4.96
CA LYS A 252 0.33 -19.86 -3.96
C LYS A 252 -0.73 -18.75 -3.87
N PRO A 253 -1.50 -18.51 -4.93
CA PRO A 253 -2.52 -17.48 -4.93
C PRO A 253 -3.75 -17.92 -4.11
N ILE A 254 -4.44 -16.97 -3.49
CA ILE A 254 -5.78 -17.18 -2.91
C ILE A 254 -6.83 -17.06 -4.03
N TYR A 255 -6.67 -16.06 -4.90
CA TYR A 255 -7.52 -15.84 -6.07
C TYR A 255 -6.79 -16.20 -7.34
N ILE A 256 -7.46 -16.90 -8.25
CA ILE A 256 -6.89 -17.31 -9.53
C ILE A 256 -6.37 -16.07 -10.28
N ILE A 257 -5.18 -16.19 -10.87
CA ILE A 257 -4.55 -15.15 -11.68
C ILE A 257 -4.99 -15.36 -13.14
N PRO A 258 -5.40 -14.32 -13.88
CA PRO A 258 -5.45 -12.91 -13.49
C PRO A 258 -6.59 -12.59 -12.53
N GLU A 259 -6.30 -11.75 -11.53
CA GLU A 259 -7.26 -11.26 -10.56
C GLU A 259 -8.34 -10.40 -11.22
N SER A 260 -9.58 -10.49 -10.77
CA SER A 260 -10.72 -9.78 -11.38
C SER A 260 -10.81 -8.31 -10.96
N ASN A 261 -10.20 -7.94 -9.84
CA ASN A 261 -10.23 -6.58 -9.31
C ASN A 261 -9.07 -6.29 -8.34
N ASN A 262 -8.90 -5.02 -7.99
CA ASN A 262 -7.84 -4.54 -7.09
C ASN A 262 -7.84 -5.19 -5.70
N GLU A 263 -9.01 -5.58 -5.17
CA GLU A 263 -9.09 -6.23 -3.85
C GLU A 263 -8.51 -7.65 -3.90
N GLN A 264 -8.82 -8.42 -4.95
CA GLN A 264 -8.23 -9.74 -5.13
C GLN A 264 -6.71 -9.65 -5.29
N GLU A 265 -6.20 -8.67 -6.04
CA GLU A 265 -4.75 -8.45 -6.13
C GLU A 265 -4.13 -8.14 -4.76
N ARG A 266 -4.81 -7.33 -3.94
CA ARG A 266 -4.36 -7.00 -2.60
C ARG A 266 -4.31 -8.24 -1.71
N LEU A 267 -5.33 -9.09 -1.76
CA LEU A 267 -5.38 -10.35 -1.01
C LEU A 267 -4.32 -11.36 -1.48
N ASN A 268 -3.96 -11.35 -2.76
CA ASN A 268 -2.83 -12.14 -3.26
C ASN A 268 -1.47 -11.56 -2.83
N ARG A 269 -1.31 -10.22 -2.72
CA ARG A 269 -0.14 -9.55 -2.14
C ARG A 269 -0.19 -9.52 -0.61
N ARG A 270 0.04 -10.67 0.01
CA ARG A 270 -0.04 -10.83 1.47
C ARG A 270 1.24 -11.39 2.08
N VAL A 271 1.25 -11.39 3.41
CA VAL A 271 2.20 -12.11 4.24
C VAL A 271 1.41 -13.16 5.04
N GLU A 272 1.90 -14.39 5.04
CA GLU A 272 1.40 -15.45 5.92
C GLU A 272 2.44 -15.78 6.98
N ILE A 273 2.01 -16.11 8.19
CA ILE A 273 2.84 -16.61 9.26
C ILE A 273 2.49 -18.08 9.47
N LEU A 274 3.44 -18.97 9.19
CA LEU A 274 3.31 -20.39 9.46
C LEU A 274 3.87 -20.67 10.86
N ILE A 275 3.08 -21.34 11.71
CA ILE A 275 3.56 -21.78 13.03
C ILE A 275 4.40 -23.05 12.88
N LEU A 276 5.65 -22.99 13.34
CA LEU A 276 6.60 -24.10 13.31
C LEU A 276 6.64 -24.85 14.64
N GLU A 277 6.50 -24.11 15.75
CA GLU A 277 6.57 -24.61 17.13
C GLU A 277 5.76 -23.66 18.01
N ASN A 278 5.02 -24.17 18.98
CA ASN A 278 4.23 -23.43 19.97
C ASN A 278 4.38 -24.09 21.35
#